data_AF-A0A1L9ATW2-F1
#
_entry.id   AF-A0A1L9ATW2-F1
#
_cell.length_a   1.000
_cell.length_b   1.000
_cell.length_c   1.000
_cell.angle_alpha   90.00
_cell.angle_beta   90.00
_cell.angle_gamma   90.00
#
_symmetry.space_group_name_H-M   'P 1'
#
loop_
_entity.id
_entity.type
_entity.pdbx_description
1 polymer ?
#
loop_
_entity_poly.entity_id
_entity_poly.type
_entity_poly.pdbx_seq_one_letter_code
_entity_poly.pdbx_strand_id
1 'polypeptide(L)'
;MSSRFNRDPHLEPPRGEKESADGPVSPRQGQTPLVMDDGPTNGQHFSRCIRCETENGRFAVVCTTCGADLRAPEQRAEDEKRGRERARAEEREREEMRVRQAMSAERPMWHTEEEEGIPPVFEPSLGRGLMRRIQNPTARWMSVGAAVGLPLLLTRAGHGPLWVLGMYLGVFVAASFVPSAFWMRRRRDE
;
A
#
# COMPACT_ATOMS: atom_id res chain seq x y z
N MET A 1 0.20 -25.74 39.06
CA MET A 1 -0.13 -24.66 38.12
C MET A 1 -1.46 -24.99 37.46
N SER A 2 -2.55 -24.53 38.08
CA SER A 2 -3.92 -24.72 37.58
C SER A 2 -4.56 -23.34 37.51
N SER A 3 -4.84 -22.85 36.30
CA SER A 3 -5.69 -21.69 36.08
C SER A 3 -6.73 -22.06 35.03
N ARG A 4 -7.96 -22.25 35.52
CA ARG A 4 -9.23 -22.33 34.78
C ARG A 4 -9.78 -20.90 34.65
N PHE A 5 -10.76 -20.72 33.75
CA PHE A 5 -11.53 -19.50 33.41
C PHE A 5 -10.87 -18.62 32.33
N ASN A 6 -11.51 -18.23 31.23
CA ASN A 6 -12.93 -17.97 31.00
C ASN A 6 -13.45 -18.57 29.69
N ARG A 7 -14.66 -19.14 29.77
CA ARG A 7 -15.53 -19.50 28.64
C ARG A 7 -16.45 -18.30 28.42
N ASP A 8 -16.37 -17.65 27.27
CA ASP A 8 -17.36 -16.66 26.87
C ASP A 8 -18.71 -17.34 26.59
N PRO A 9 -19.83 -16.86 27.15
CA PRO A 9 -21.15 -17.32 26.76
C PRO A 9 -21.52 -16.71 25.41
N HIS A 10 -21.73 -17.58 24.41
CA HIS A 10 -22.42 -17.26 23.17
C HIS A 10 -23.81 -16.71 23.51
N LEU A 11 -24.00 -15.40 23.34
CA LEU A 11 -25.31 -14.77 23.26
C LEU A 11 -25.90 -15.12 21.88
N GLU A 12 -26.83 -16.09 21.85
CA GLU A 12 -27.72 -16.29 20.71
C GLU A 12 -28.60 -15.03 20.53
N PRO A 13 -28.65 -14.42 19.34
CA PRO A 13 -29.64 -13.39 19.06
C PRO A 13 -31.04 -14.02 18.99
N PRO A 14 -32.08 -13.36 19.53
CA PRO A 14 -33.44 -13.87 19.46
C PRO A 14 -33.87 -13.99 17.99
N ARG A 15 -34.26 -15.21 17.60
CA ARG A 15 -35.00 -15.49 16.37
C ARG A 15 -36.32 -14.73 16.41
N GLY A 16 -36.33 -13.54 15.82
CA GLY A 16 -37.56 -12.85 15.45
C GLY A 16 -38.31 -13.70 14.42
N GLU A 17 -39.53 -14.08 14.80
CA GLU A 17 -40.48 -14.79 13.97
C GLU A 17 -40.72 -14.05 12.66
N LYS A 18 -40.72 -14.84 11.58
CA LYS A 18 -41.07 -14.40 10.23
C LYS A 18 -42.58 -14.24 10.17
N GLU A 19 -43.09 -13.03 10.40
CA GLU A 19 -44.46 -12.71 10.00
C GLU A 19 -44.44 -12.27 8.54
N SER A 20 -44.91 -13.20 7.71
CA SER A 20 -45.10 -13.06 6.27
C SER A 20 -46.25 -12.10 6.02
N ALA A 21 -45.94 -10.83 5.76
CA ALA A 21 -46.88 -9.88 5.17
C ALA A 21 -46.59 -9.78 3.67
N ASP A 22 -47.17 -10.69 2.89
CA ASP A 22 -47.39 -10.54 1.45
C ASP A 22 -48.42 -9.43 1.23
N GLY A 23 -48.00 -8.18 1.44
CA GLY A 23 -48.66 -7.00 0.91
C GLY A 23 -48.03 -6.61 -0.43
N PRO A 24 -48.81 -6.09 -1.40
CA PRO A 24 -48.23 -5.57 -2.64
C PRO A 24 -47.22 -4.47 -2.30
N VAL A 25 -45.95 -4.74 -2.62
CA VAL A 25 -44.84 -3.81 -2.47
C VAL A 25 -45.11 -2.62 -3.39
N SER A 26 -45.69 -1.55 -2.83
CA SER A 26 -45.69 -0.26 -3.50
C SER A 26 -44.24 0.09 -3.84
N PRO A 27 -43.92 0.43 -5.11
CA PRO A 27 -42.59 0.87 -5.47
C PRO A 27 -42.27 2.08 -4.60
N ARG A 28 -41.24 1.97 -3.76
CA ARG A 28 -40.67 3.08 -2.99
C ARG A 28 -40.28 4.18 -3.98
N GLN A 29 -41.21 5.09 -4.23
CA GLN A 29 -40.96 6.37 -4.87
C GLN A 29 -39.98 7.13 -3.95
N GLY A 30 -38.82 7.50 -4.48
CA GLY A 30 -37.99 8.54 -3.87
C GLY A 30 -36.74 8.09 -3.11
N GLN A 31 -36.06 7.01 -3.51
CA GLN A 31 -34.60 7.02 -3.31
C GLN A 31 -34.00 7.86 -4.43
N THR A 32 -33.98 9.18 -4.23
CA THR A 32 -33.06 10.04 -4.97
C THR A 32 -31.67 9.44 -4.78
N PRO A 33 -30.95 9.08 -5.86
CA PRO A 33 -29.57 8.67 -5.73
C PRO A 33 -28.85 9.76 -4.94
N LEU A 34 -28.19 9.40 -3.83
CA LEU A 34 -27.30 10.31 -3.13
C LEU A 34 -26.26 10.75 -4.17
N VAL A 35 -26.51 11.92 -4.75
CA VAL A 35 -25.55 12.61 -5.60
C VAL A 35 -24.38 12.85 -4.67
N MET A 36 -23.31 12.08 -4.87
CA MET A 36 -22.03 12.38 -4.27
C MET A 36 -21.67 13.75 -4.85
N ASP A 37 -21.79 14.77 -4.02
CA ASP A 37 -21.41 16.11 -4.39
C ASP A 37 -19.89 16.08 -4.52
N ASP A 38 -19.40 15.90 -5.75
CA ASP A 38 -17.97 15.98 -6.12
C ASP A 38 -17.44 17.43 -6.02
N GLY A 39 -18.11 18.26 -5.21
CA GLY A 39 -17.57 19.52 -4.76
C GLY A 39 -16.22 19.26 -4.09
N PRO A 40 -15.23 20.15 -4.29
CA PRO A 40 -13.94 20.01 -3.64
C PRO A 40 -14.20 19.80 -2.15
N THR A 41 -13.72 18.69 -1.61
CA THR A 41 -13.64 18.43 -0.17
C THR A 41 -12.66 19.44 0.41
N ASN A 42 -13.07 20.71 0.44
CA ASN A 42 -12.43 21.78 1.17
C ASN A 42 -12.34 21.25 2.59
N GLY A 43 -11.10 20.92 3.00
CA GLY A 43 -10.78 19.98 4.06
C GLY A 43 -11.80 20.01 5.18
N GLN A 44 -12.55 18.92 5.34
CA GLN A 44 -13.56 18.84 6.38
C GLN A 44 -12.87 19.04 7.73
N HIS A 45 -13.08 20.22 8.32
CA HIS A 45 -12.39 20.62 9.54
C HIS A 45 -13.01 19.89 10.74
N PHE A 46 -12.26 18.96 11.32
CA PHE A 46 -12.63 18.26 12.55
C PHE A 46 -12.12 19.07 13.75
N SER A 47 -13.03 19.48 14.63
CA SER A 47 -12.68 20.21 15.86
C SER A 47 -11.89 19.30 16.81
N ARG A 48 -10.76 19.78 17.35
CA ARG A 48 -9.88 19.00 18.22
C ARG A 48 -9.84 19.63 19.60
N CYS A 49 -10.42 18.92 20.59
CA CYS A 49 -10.62 19.44 21.93
C CYS A 49 -9.32 20.00 22.55
N ILE A 50 -9.35 21.22 23.08
CA ILE A 50 -8.17 21.86 23.68
C ILE A 50 -7.72 21.16 24.98
N ARG A 51 -8.62 20.44 25.66
CA ARG A 51 -8.33 19.77 26.94
C ARG A 51 -7.64 18.42 26.79
N CYS A 52 -8.16 17.55 25.92
CA CYS A 52 -7.68 16.17 25.76
C CYS A 52 -7.12 15.87 24.37
N GLU A 53 -7.13 16.87 23.48
CA GLU A 53 -6.65 16.79 22.10
C GLU A 53 -7.28 15.69 21.23
N THR A 54 -8.44 15.15 21.62
CA THR A 54 -9.18 14.20 20.79
C THR A 54 -9.89 14.94 19.66
N GLU A 55 -9.83 14.38 18.45
CA GLU A 55 -10.60 14.84 17.30
C GLU A 55 -12.05 14.41 17.43
N ASN A 56 -12.99 15.33 17.18
CA ASN A 56 -14.41 15.04 17.22
C ASN A 56 -15.04 15.32 15.84
N GLY A 57 -16.19 14.69 15.59
CA GLY A 57 -16.95 14.93 14.37
C GLY A 57 -17.31 16.41 14.20
N ARG A 58 -17.46 16.86 12.95
CA ARG A 58 -17.75 18.26 12.58
C ARG A 58 -18.93 18.90 13.31
N PHE A 59 -19.92 18.09 13.72
CA PHE A 59 -21.13 18.55 14.38
C PHE A 59 -21.16 18.25 15.88
N ALA A 60 -20.06 17.77 16.46
CA ALA A 60 -19.98 17.47 17.88
C ALA A 60 -20.07 18.77 18.70
N VAL A 61 -21.00 18.80 19.66
CA VAL A 61 -21.15 19.92 20.60
C VAL A 61 -20.27 19.73 21.83
N VAL A 62 -20.04 18.48 22.23
CA VAL A 62 -19.22 18.10 23.38
C VAL A 62 -18.15 17.10 22.96
N CYS A 63 -17.02 17.10 23.66
CA CYS A 63 -15.97 16.14 23.43
C CYS A 63 -16.40 14.75 23.88
N THR A 64 -16.30 13.78 22.97
CA THR A 64 -16.65 12.37 23.23
C THR A 64 -15.77 11.72 24.31
N THR A 65 -14.54 12.22 24.51
CA THR A 65 -13.59 11.68 25.49
C THR A 65 -13.73 12.31 26.87
N CYS A 66 -13.76 13.65 26.95
CA CYS A 66 -13.67 14.37 28.23
C CYS A 66 -14.90 15.22 28.58
N GLY A 67 -15.93 15.25 27.72
CA GLY A 67 -17.17 16.00 27.95
C GLY A 67 -17.03 17.52 27.86
N ALA A 68 -15.88 18.05 27.46
CA ALA A 68 -15.68 19.49 27.31
C ALA A 68 -16.60 20.09 26.21
N ASP A 69 -17.11 21.30 26.43
CA ASP A 69 -17.91 22.03 25.44
C ASP A 69 -17.03 22.50 24.27
N LEU A 70 -17.30 21.98 23.08
CA LEU A 70 -16.57 22.32 21.85
C LEU A 70 -17.05 23.66 21.25
N ARG A 71 -18.16 24.22 21.74
CA ARG A 71 -18.66 25.54 21.31
C ARG A 71 -18.11 26.70 22.13
N ALA A 72 -17.33 26.42 23.17
CA ALA A 72 -16.67 27.45 23.97
C ALA A 72 -15.89 28.44 23.06
N PRO A 73 -15.92 29.75 23.35
CA PRO A 73 -15.23 30.75 22.54
C PRO A 73 -13.72 30.51 22.47
N GLU A 74 -13.12 30.03 23.58
CA GLU A 74 -11.71 29.64 23.65
C GLU A 74 -11.36 28.50 22.69
N GLN A 75 -12.22 27.47 22.62
CA GLN A 75 -12.04 26.34 21.71
C GLN A 75 -12.09 26.81 20.25
N ARG A 76 -13.05 27.68 19.90
CA ARG A 76 -13.19 28.23 18.55
C ARG A 76 -11.99 29.05 18.12
N ALA A 77 -11.45 29.89 19.02
CA ALA A 77 -10.28 30.70 18.73
C ALA A 77 -9.04 29.82 18.43
N GLU A 78 -8.86 28.73 19.19
CA GLU A 78 -7.74 27.82 19.01
C GLU A 78 -7.88 26.95 17.74
N ASP A 79 -9.08 26.47 17.44
CA ASP A 79 -9.36 25.74 16.20
C ASP A 79 -9.17 26.64 14.96
N GLU A 80 -9.59 27.91 15.03
CA GLU A 80 -9.35 28.90 13.97
C GLU A 80 -7.85 29.19 13.79
N LYS A 81 -7.11 29.31 14.89
CA LYS A 81 -5.65 29.48 14.86
C LYS A 81 -4.95 28.29 14.19
N ARG A 82 -5.32 27.05 14.55
CA ARG A 82 -4.81 25.83 13.89
C ARG A 82 -5.20 25.76 12.42
N GLY A 83 -6.42 26.17 12.08
CA GLY A 83 -6.89 26.25 10.69
C GLY A 83 -6.01 27.18 9.85
N ARG A 84 -5.68 28.37 10.38
CA ARG A 84 -4.76 29.31 9.72
C ARG A 84 -3.36 28.76 9.56
N GLU A 85 -2.84 28.05 10.55
CA GLU A 85 -1.51 27.44 10.48
C GLU A 85 -1.44 26.34 9.42
N ARG A 86 -2.46 25.47 9.36
CA ARG A 86 -2.58 24.44 8.30
C ARG A 86 -2.67 25.05 6.91
N ALA A 87 -3.51 26.08 6.73
CA ALA A 87 -3.63 26.76 5.44
C ALA A 87 -2.28 27.34 4.95
N ARG A 88 -1.49 27.92 5.86
CA ARG A 88 -0.13 28.40 5.55
C ARG A 88 0.84 27.27 5.22
N ALA A 89 0.74 26.14 5.90
CA ALA A 89 1.56 24.97 5.60
C ALA A 89 1.23 24.37 4.23
N GLU A 90 -0.06 24.24 3.90
CA GLU A 90 -0.51 23.76 2.59
C GLU A 90 -0.10 24.71 1.45
N GLU A 91 -0.13 26.03 1.68
CA GLU A 91 0.36 27.01 0.71
C GLU A 91 1.86 26.85 0.43
N ARG A 92 2.67 26.66 1.49
CA ARG A 92 4.10 26.39 1.35
C ARG A 92 4.38 25.09 0.61
N GLU A 93 3.67 24.02 0.94
CA GLU A 93 3.81 22.73 0.25
C GLU A 93 3.43 22.84 -1.24
N ARG A 94 2.37 23.59 -1.56
CA ARG A 94 2.00 23.87 -2.95
C ARG A 94 3.07 24.67 -3.68
N GLU A 95 3.68 25.66 -3.02
CA GLU A 95 4.79 26.43 -3.59
C GLU A 95 6.02 25.53 -3.81
N GLU A 96 6.40 24.70 -2.85
CA GLU A 96 7.49 23.74 -2.97
C GLU A 96 7.25 22.75 -4.11
N MET A 97 6.02 22.23 -4.25
CA MET A 97 5.66 21.37 -5.37
C MET A 97 5.73 22.10 -6.71
N ARG A 98 5.31 23.36 -6.79
CA ARG A 98 5.44 24.18 -8.01
C ARG A 98 6.90 24.42 -8.38
N VAL A 99 7.75 24.76 -7.41
CA VAL A 99 9.20 24.94 -7.62
C VAL A 99 9.84 23.63 -8.07
N ARG A 100 9.48 22.50 -7.44
CA ARG A 100 9.98 21.18 -7.82
C ARG A 100 9.55 20.78 -9.23
N GLN A 101 8.31 21.07 -9.61
CA GLN A 101 7.81 20.83 -10.97
C GLN A 101 8.56 21.70 -11.99
N ALA A 102 8.75 22.99 -11.70
CA ALA A 102 9.52 23.89 -12.57
C ALA A 102 10.97 23.42 -12.76
N MET A 103 11.67 23.09 -11.66
CA MET A 103 13.04 22.54 -11.70
C MET A 103 13.12 21.20 -12.43
N SER A 104 12.08 20.36 -12.35
CA SER A 104 12.03 19.10 -13.09
C SER A 104 11.78 19.29 -14.58
N ALA A 105 11.07 20.35 -14.98
CA ALA A 105 10.84 20.70 -16.37
C ALA A 105 12.09 21.33 -17.02
N GLU A 106 12.93 22.02 -16.25
CA GLU A 106 14.18 22.62 -16.71
C GLU A 106 15.35 21.64 -16.79
N ARG A 107 15.24 20.41 -16.26
CA ARG A 107 16.22 19.36 -16.58
C ARG A 107 16.00 18.95 -18.03
N PRO A 108 16.92 19.29 -18.96
CA PRO A 108 16.76 18.85 -20.33
C PRO A 108 16.76 17.33 -20.34
N MET A 109 15.69 16.79 -20.90
CA MET A 109 15.36 15.38 -21.03
C MET A 109 16.33 14.69 -21.98
N TRP A 110 17.65 14.73 -21.71
CA TRP A 110 18.65 13.94 -22.44
C TRP A 110 18.73 12.51 -21.88
N HIS A 111 17.57 11.91 -21.60
CA HIS A 111 17.47 10.49 -21.32
C HIS A 111 16.47 9.86 -22.28
N THR A 112 17.05 9.44 -23.41
CA THR A 112 16.70 8.24 -24.18
C THR A 112 15.29 8.15 -24.74
N GLU A 113 15.10 8.72 -25.93
CA GLU A 113 14.06 8.36 -26.92
C GLU A 113 14.22 6.92 -27.48
N GLU A 114 14.83 5.99 -26.74
CA GLU A 114 15.08 4.59 -27.17
C GLU A 114 14.37 3.56 -26.25
N GLU A 115 13.33 3.97 -25.51
CA GLU A 115 12.49 3.05 -24.72
C GLU A 115 10.97 3.26 -24.94
N GLU A 116 10.55 3.81 -26.08
CA GLU A 116 9.17 3.68 -26.56
C GLU A 116 9.02 2.32 -27.29
N GLY A 117 8.42 1.34 -26.61
CA GLY A 117 7.83 0.19 -27.30
C GLY A 117 7.95 -1.17 -26.63
N ILE A 118 8.57 -1.29 -25.45
CA ILE A 118 8.56 -2.56 -24.71
C ILE A 118 7.60 -2.40 -23.53
N PRO A 119 6.38 -2.95 -23.59
CA PRO A 119 5.50 -2.97 -22.43
C PRO A 119 6.25 -3.59 -21.25
N PRO A 120 6.01 -3.14 -20.00
CA PRO A 120 6.66 -3.69 -18.80
C PRO A 120 6.14 -5.11 -18.52
N VAL A 121 6.51 -6.06 -19.37
CA VAL A 121 6.26 -7.50 -19.23
C VAL A 121 7.43 -8.17 -18.52
N PHE A 122 8.48 -7.42 -18.21
CA PHE A 122 9.52 -7.85 -17.29
C PHE A 122 9.03 -7.69 -15.85
N GLU A 123 8.17 -8.63 -15.43
CA GLU A 123 8.08 -8.96 -14.01
C GLU A 123 9.52 -9.15 -13.50
N PRO A 124 9.93 -8.42 -12.45
CA PRO A 124 11.28 -8.52 -11.94
C PRO A 124 11.51 -9.98 -11.50
N SER A 125 12.34 -10.70 -12.26
CA SER A 125 12.78 -12.03 -11.85
C SER A 125 13.34 -11.92 -10.43
N LEU A 126 13.03 -12.91 -9.58
CA LEU A 126 13.43 -12.95 -8.17
C LEU A 126 14.90 -12.56 -7.94
N GLY A 127 15.79 -12.89 -8.88
CA GLY A 127 17.19 -12.49 -8.84
C GLY A 127 17.43 -10.98 -8.94
N ARG A 128 16.67 -10.25 -9.76
CA ARG A 128 16.82 -8.80 -9.94
C ARG A 128 16.29 -8.01 -8.72
N GLY A 129 15.24 -8.53 -8.07
CA GLY A 129 14.74 -8.00 -6.80
C GLY A 129 15.77 -8.13 -5.66
N LEU A 130 16.43 -9.29 -5.57
CA LEU A 130 17.48 -9.54 -4.57
C LEU A 130 18.69 -8.63 -4.77
N MET A 131 19.10 -8.42 -6.03
CA MET A 131 20.21 -7.52 -6.39
C MET A 131 19.98 -6.07 -5.98
N ARG A 132 18.73 -5.56 -6.02
CA ARG A 132 18.42 -4.20 -5.58
C ARG A 132 18.58 -4.01 -4.07
N ARG A 133 18.40 -5.07 -3.26
CA ARG A 133 18.50 -4.99 -1.81
C ARG A 133 19.93 -4.85 -1.29
N ILE A 134 20.91 -5.33 -2.06
CA ILE A 134 22.32 -5.24 -1.70
C ILE A 134 22.86 -3.91 -2.26
N GLN A 135 23.11 -2.91 -1.41
CA GLN A 135 23.63 -1.60 -1.84
C GLN A 135 25.14 -1.63 -2.12
N ASN A 136 25.88 -2.55 -1.50
CA ASN A 136 27.34 -2.61 -1.63
C ASN A 136 27.75 -3.32 -2.95
N PRO A 137 28.52 -2.67 -3.84
CA PRO A 137 28.92 -3.25 -5.13
C PRO A 137 29.78 -4.50 -4.99
N THR A 138 30.63 -4.58 -3.96
CA THR A 138 31.50 -5.77 -3.76
C THR A 138 30.67 -6.99 -3.37
N ALA A 139 29.68 -6.82 -2.49
CA ALA A 139 28.77 -7.88 -2.09
C ALA A 139 27.93 -8.40 -3.28
N ARG A 140 27.59 -7.53 -4.23
CA ARG A 140 26.92 -7.94 -5.49
C ARG A 140 27.81 -8.82 -6.36
N TRP A 141 29.07 -8.42 -6.55
CA TRP A 141 30.00 -9.22 -7.34
C TRP A 141 30.30 -10.56 -6.68
N MET A 142 30.43 -10.59 -5.34
CA MET A 142 30.62 -11.83 -4.59
C MET A 142 29.41 -12.76 -4.68
N SER A 143 28.18 -12.24 -4.64
CA SER A 143 26.98 -13.09 -4.75
C SER A 143 26.83 -13.69 -6.15
N VAL A 144 27.13 -12.94 -7.21
CA VAL A 144 27.15 -13.45 -8.59
C VAL A 144 28.25 -14.50 -8.73
N GLY A 145 29.45 -14.19 -8.27
CA GLY A 145 30.59 -15.10 -8.30
C GLY A 145 30.29 -16.41 -7.57
N ALA A 146 29.64 -16.35 -6.40
CA ALA A 146 29.22 -17.53 -5.67
C ALA A 146 28.12 -18.33 -6.39
N ALA A 147 27.11 -17.66 -6.94
CA ALA A 147 26.00 -18.31 -7.63
C ALA A 147 26.45 -19.08 -8.89
N VAL A 148 27.47 -18.59 -9.60
CA VAL A 148 28.02 -19.26 -10.79
C VAL A 148 29.16 -20.22 -10.41
N GLY A 149 30.04 -19.79 -9.50
CA GLY A 149 31.22 -20.53 -9.11
C GLY A 149 30.91 -21.80 -8.32
N LEU A 150 29.88 -21.79 -7.46
CA LEU A 150 29.54 -22.95 -6.64
C LEU A 150 29.07 -24.16 -7.49
N PRO A 151 28.10 -24.02 -8.43
CA PRO A 151 27.78 -25.10 -9.37
C PRO A 151 28.98 -25.58 -10.18
N LEU A 152 29.82 -24.65 -10.67
CA LEU A 152 30.99 -24.98 -11.49
C LEU A 152 32.05 -25.75 -10.70
N LEU A 153 32.25 -25.38 -9.42
CA LEU A 153 33.14 -26.08 -8.51
C LEU A 153 32.61 -27.47 -8.17
N LEU A 154 31.32 -27.60 -7.86
CA LEU A 154 30.66 -28.88 -7.55
C LEU A 154 30.70 -29.85 -8.74
N THR A 155 30.49 -29.35 -9.96
CA THR A 155 30.57 -30.18 -11.17
C THR A 155 32.00 -30.55 -11.55
N ARG A 156 33.00 -29.71 -11.25
CA ARG A 156 34.40 -30.00 -11.59
C ARG A 156 35.12 -30.87 -10.56
N ALA A 157 34.86 -30.65 -9.26
CA ALA A 157 35.53 -31.34 -8.16
C ALA A 157 34.69 -32.45 -7.52
N GLY A 158 33.37 -32.47 -7.75
CA GLY A 158 32.48 -33.48 -7.19
C GLY A 158 32.61 -34.82 -7.90
N HIS A 159 32.56 -35.90 -7.13
CA HIS A 159 32.47 -37.28 -7.64
C HIS A 159 31.16 -37.90 -7.15
N GLY A 160 30.51 -38.70 -7.99
CA GLY A 160 29.23 -39.35 -7.66
C GLY A 160 28.08 -38.35 -7.47
N PRO A 161 27.32 -38.41 -6.36
CA PRO A 161 26.07 -37.65 -6.20
C PRO A 161 26.27 -36.11 -6.17
N LEU A 162 27.46 -35.65 -5.77
CA LEU A 162 27.78 -34.21 -5.73
C LEU A 162 27.85 -33.58 -7.12
N TRP A 163 28.26 -34.36 -8.14
CA TRP A 163 28.28 -33.89 -9.53
C TRP A 163 26.86 -33.61 -10.03
N VAL A 164 25.94 -34.53 -9.73
CA VAL A 164 24.51 -34.41 -10.07
C VAL A 164 23.91 -33.18 -9.39
N LEU A 165 24.24 -32.97 -8.11
CA LEU A 165 23.79 -31.78 -7.36
C LEU A 165 24.31 -30.49 -8.00
N GLY A 166 25.58 -30.44 -8.43
CA GLY A 166 26.15 -29.30 -9.13
C GLY A 166 25.43 -29.00 -10.46
N MET A 167 25.11 -30.05 -11.23
CA MET A 167 24.31 -29.95 -12.45
C MET A 167 22.92 -29.35 -12.19
N TYR A 168 22.17 -29.89 -11.21
CA TYR A 168 20.85 -29.37 -10.85
C TYR A 168 20.90 -27.91 -10.39
N LEU A 169 21.89 -27.56 -9.56
CA LEU A 169 22.08 -26.19 -9.09
C LEU A 169 22.39 -25.25 -10.25
N GLY A 170 23.23 -25.68 -11.20
CA GLY A 170 23.54 -24.92 -12.41
C GLY A 170 22.31 -24.67 -13.29
N VAL A 171 21.50 -25.71 -13.53
CA VAL A 171 20.23 -25.59 -14.27
C VAL A 171 19.26 -24.65 -13.56
N PHE A 172 19.14 -24.75 -12.24
CA PHE A 172 18.27 -23.88 -11.44
C PHE A 172 18.70 -22.42 -11.53
N VAL A 173 20.00 -22.14 -11.39
CA VAL A 173 20.55 -20.79 -11.56
C VAL A 173 20.26 -20.30 -12.98
N ALA A 174 20.56 -21.08 -14.01
CA ALA A 174 20.30 -20.68 -15.40
C ALA A 174 18.81 -20.39 -15.66
N ALA A 175 17.92 -21.25 -15.16
CA ALA A 175 16.46 -21.09 -15.30
C ALA A 175 15.95 -19.82 -14.58
N SER A 176 16.55 -19.41 -13.47
CA SER A 176 16.19 -18.19 -12.76
C SER A 176 16.51 -16.89 -13.53
N PHE A 177 17.40 -16.98 -14.53
CA PHE A 177 17.70 -15.88 -15.46
C PHE A 177 16.85 -15.92 -16.73
N VAL A 178 16.15 -17.03 -17.02
CA VAL A 178 15.23 -17.11 -18.15
C VAL A 178 13.96 -16.33 -17.81
N PRO A 179 13.57 -15.31 -18.59
CA PRO A 179 12.33 -14.58 -18.37
C PRO A 179 11.14 -15.54 -18.38
N SER A 180 10.24 -15.43 -17.40
CA SER A 180 9.01 -16.23 -17.32
C SER A 180 8.16 -16.13 -18.60
N ALA A 181 8.25 -15.01 -19.32
CA ALA A 181 7.64 -14.79 -20.63
C ALA A 181 8.05 -15.83 -21.68
N PHE A 182 9.28 -16.37 -21.62
CA PHE A 182 9.74 -17.42 -22.53
C PHE A 182 8.97 -18.73 -22.34
N TRP A 183 8.59 -19.04 -21.10
CA TRP A 183 7.81 -20.24 -20.77
C TRP A 183 6.33 -20.08 -21.14
N MET A 184 5.78 -18.87 -21.02
CA MET A 184 4.38 -18.61 -21.38
C MET A 184 4.12 -18.61 -22.89
N ARG A 185 5.09 -18.17 -23.72
CA ARG A 185 4.90 -18.10 -25.18
C ARG A 185 4.70 -19.47 -25.83
N ARG A 186 5.32 -20.52 -25.27
CA ARG A 186 5.26 -21.89 -25.82
C ARG A 186 3.91 -22.58 -25.64
N ARG A 187 3.06 -22.12 -24.70
CA ARG A 187 1.75 -22.72 -24.40
C ARG A 187 0.59 -22.21 -25.26
N ARG A 188 0.83 -21.20 -26.12
CA ARG A 188 -0.20 -20.61 -26.98
C ARG A 188 -0.27 -21.22 -28.38
N ASP A 189 0.73 -22.02 -28.75
CA ASP A 189 0.88 -22.60 -30.09
C ASP A 189 0.55 -24.12 -30.12
N GLU A 190 0.03 -24.67 -29.01
CA GLU A 190 -0.53 -26.04 -28.89
C GLU A 190 -2.03 -25.97 -28.60
#